data_AF-A0A7J0H163-F1
#
_entry.id   AF-A0A7J0H163-F1
#
_cell.length_a   1.000
_cell.length_b   1.000
_cell.length_c   1.000
_cell.angle_alpha   90.00
_cell.angle_beta   90.00
_cell.angle_gamma   90.00
#
_symmetry.space_group_name_H-M   'P 1'
#
loop_
_entity.id
_entity.type
_entity.pdbx_description
1 polymer ?
#
loop_
_entity_poly.entity_id
_entity_poly.type
_entity_poly.pdbx_seq_one_letter_code
_entity_poly.pdbx_strand_id
1 'polypeptide(L)'
;MMSEKGEEDSAVNLISQETEEAQARVYEAYNELHGLAQEFSTPFDAPAVLVVGHQTDGKSALVEALMGFQFNHVGGGTKTRRPITLHMKLSFIKN
;
A
#
# COMPACT_ATOMS: atom_id res chain seq x y z
N MET A 1 -14.93 -44.99 2.51
CA MET A 1 -14.93 -43.85 3.45
C MET A 1 -13.91 -42.83 2.94
N MET A 2 -14.27 -42.05 1.92
CA MET A 2 -13.43 -41.02 1.28
C MET A 2 -14.40 -40.03 0.64
N SER A 3 -14.75 -38.92 1.30
CA SER A 3 -15.44 -37.73 0.75
C SER A 3 -15.72 -36.72 1.87
N GLU A 4 -14.70 -36.02 2.39
CA GLU A 4 -14.92 -34.83 3.25
C GLU A 4 -13.86 -33.74 3.00
N LYS A 5 -12.67 -34.09 2.48
CA LYS A 5 -11.52 -33.18 2.36
C LYS A 5 -11.61 -32.12 1.24
N GLY A 6 -12.58 -32.19 0.34
CA GLY A 6 -12.70 -31.25 -0.81
C GLY A 6 -13.58 -30.03 -0.56
N GLU A 7 -14.41 -30.06 0.48
CA GLU A 7 -15.42 -29.04 0.75
C GLU A 7 -14.89 -27.97 1.73
N GLU A 8 -14.10 -28.39 2.73
CA GLU A 8 -13.38 -27.49 3.66
C GLU A 8 -12.39 -26.58 2.93
N ASP A 9 -11.60 -27.10 1.99
CA ASP A 9 -10.62 -26.30 1.22
C ASP A 9 -11.30 -25.21 0.36
N SER A 10 -12.54 -25.45 -0.08
CA SER A 10 -13.33 -24.49 -0.86
C SER A 10 -13.88 -23.35 0.02
N ALA A 11 -14.37 -23.68 1.22
CA ALA A 11 -14.92 -22.72 2.17
C ALA A 11 -13.82 -21.82 2.74
N VAL A 12 -12.65 -22.38 3.05
CA VAL A 12 -11.48 -21.62 3.52
C VAL A 12 -11.01 -20.60 2.48
N ASN A 13 -11.04 -20.96 1.19
CA ASN A 13 -10.64 -20.06 0.12
C ASN A 13 -11.65 -18.91 -0.07
N LEU A 14 -12.95 -19.20 0.02
CA LEU A 14 -14.02 -18.18 -0.03
C LEU A 14 -13.94 -17.20 1.15
N ILE A 15 -13.73 -17.70 2.36
CA ILE A 15 -13.54 -16.86 3.56
C ILE A 15 -12.29 -15.97 3.42
N SER A 16 -11.22 -16.52 2.85
CA SER A 16 -9.98 -15.77 2.62
C SER A 16 -10.19 -14.64 1.60
N GLN A 17 -10.90 -14.90 0.50
CA GLN A 17 -11.26 -13.89 -0.51
C GLN A 17 -12.15 -12.78 0.07
N GLU A 18 -13.19 -13.13 0.83
CA GLU A 18 -14.07 -12.14 1.46
C GLU A 18 -13.32 -11.25 2.46
N THR A 19 -12.36 -11.85 3.18
CA THR A 19 -11.48 -11.13 4.12
C THR A 19 -10.56 -10.17 3.39
N GLU A 20 -9.95 -10.58 2.28
CA GLU A 20 -9.09 -9.72 1.44
C GLU A 20 -9.87 -8.53 0.87
N GLU A 21 -11.09 -8.76 0.37
CA GLU A 21 -11.96 -7.68 -0.11
C GLU A 21 -12.36 -6.70 1.01
N ALA A 22 -12.67 -7.21 2.20
CA ALA A 22 -12.97 -6.37 3.35
C ALA A 22 -11.76 -5.50 3.75
N GLN A 23 -10.56 -6.08 3.75
CA GLN A 23 -9.32 -5.35 4.02
C GLN A 23 -9.03 -4.28 2.95
N ALA A 24 -9.27 -4.60 1.67
CA ALA A 24 -9.13 -3.63 0.58
C ALA A 24 -10.08 -2.44 0.74
N ARG A 25 -11.35 -2.68 1.14
CA ARG A 25 -12.31 -1.60 1.43
C ARG A 25 -11.88 -0.72 2.58
N VAL A 26 -11.32 -1.30 3.65
CA VAL A 26 -10.79 -0.54 4.79
C VAL A 26 -9.60 0.33 4.36
N TYR A 27 -8.68 -0.22 3.56
CA TYR A 27 -7.54 0.52 3.02
C TYR A 27 -7.99 1.74 2.19
N GLU A 28 -8.95 1.55 1.28
CA GLU A 28 -9.50 2.66 0.49
C GLU A 28 -10.18 3.72 1.36
N ALA A 29 -10.98 3.31 2.36
CA ALA A 29 -11.64 4.24 3.26
C ALA A 29 -10.65 5.11 4.07
N TYR A 30 -9.56 4.52 4.56
CA TYR A 30 -8.51 5.28 5.24
C TYR A 30 -7.81 6.26 4.31
N ASN A 31 -7.54 5.88 3.06
CA ASN A 31 -6.91 6.75 2.08
C ASN A 31 -7.81 7.94 1.72
N GLU A 32 -9.10 7.70 1.49
CA GLU A 32 -10.08 8.75 1.21
C GLU A 32 -10.21 9.71 2.39
N LEU A 33 -10.38 9.17 3.61
CA LEU A 33 -10.49 9.98 4.82
C LEU A 33 -9.23 10.82 5.04
N HIS A 34 -8.04 10.25 4.80
CA HIS A 34 -6.78 10.96 4.93
C HIS A 34 -6.65 12.11 3.92
N GLY A 35 -7.10 11.92 2.67
CA GLY A 35 -7.17 13.00 1.68
C GLY A 35 -8.07 14.14 2.14
N LEU A 36 -9.28 13.82 2.61
CA LEU A 36 -10.23 14.81 3.14
C LEU A 36 -9.68 15.55 4.37
N ALA A 37 -9.06 14.83 5.29
CA ALA A 37 -8.46 15.42 6.50
C ALA A 37 -7.38 16.46 6.17
N GLN A 38 -6.59 16.26 5.12
CA GLN A 38 -5.64 17.25 4.64
C GLN A 38 -6.35 18.47 4.04
N GLU A 39 -7.36 18.26 3.19
CA GLU A 39 -8.12 19.33 2.55
C GLU A 39 -8.83 20.24 3.56
N PHE A 40 -9.44 19.67 4.58
CA PHE A 40 -10.17 20.40 5.62
C PHE A 40 -9.28 20.84 6.80
N SER A 41 -7.97 20.57 6.78
CA SER A 41 -7.04 20.85 7.89
C SER A 41 -7.49 20.22 9.22
N THR A 42 -8.09 19.03 9.15
CA THR A 42 -8.60 18.24 10.28
C THR A 42 -7.82 16.92 10.39
N PRO A 43 -6.52 16.97 10.74
CA PRO A 43 -5.68 15.77 10.78
C PRO A 43 -6.20 14.77 11.80
N PHE A 44 -6.09 13.49 11.46
CA PHE A 44 -6.32 12.37 12.37
C PHE A 44 -5.20 11.34 12.24
N ASP A 45 -5.09 10.46 13.22
CA ASP A 45 -4.11 9.38 13.21
C ASP A 45 -4.54 8.29 12.22
N ALA A 46 -4.00 8.36 11.01
CA ALA A 46 -4.12 7.31 10.01
C ALA A 46 -2.88 6.38 10.07
N PRO A 47 -3.05 5.06 9.92
CA PRO A 47 -1.91 4.16 9.78
C PRO A 47 -1.04 4.56 8.57
N ALA A 48 0.27 4.70 8.78
CA ALA A 48 1.22 5.06 7.73
C ALA A 48 2.51 4.24 7.83
N VAL A 49 3.14 3.99 6.69
CA VAL A 49 4.45 3.32 6.60
C VAL A 49 5.53 4.37 6.37
N LEU A 50 6.52 4.42 7.27
CA LEU A 50 7.68 5.30 7.15
C LEU A 50 8.91 4.52 6.70
N VAL A 51 9.51 4.93 5.58
CA VAL A 51 10.74 4.32 5.07
C VAL A 51 11.95 5.04 5.66
N VAL A 52 12.70 4.36 6.54
CA VAL A 52 13.90 4.89 7.21
C VAL A 52 15.13 4.05 6.90
N GLY A 53 16.31 4.65 7.01
CA GLY A 53 17.60 4.00 6.70
C GLY A 53 18.70 5.02 6.48
N HIS A 54 19.96 4.57 6.54
CA HIS A 54 21.15 5.38 6.34
C HIS A 54 21.21 5.97 4.92
N GLN A 55 22.04 7.00 4.72
CA GLN A 55 22.29 7.54 3.39
C GLN A 55 22.84 6.41 2.50
N THR A 56 22.39 6.37 1.25
CA THR A 56 22.77 5.36 0.23
C THR A 56 22.16 3.96 0.37
N ASP A 57 21.30 3.68 1.36
CA ASP A 57 20.59 2.39 1.53
C ASP A 57 19.54 2.07 0.44
N GLY A 58 19.44 2.88 -0.63
CA GLY A 58 18.51 2.59 -1.72
C GLY A 58 17.03 2.76 -1.39
N LYS A 59 16.66 3.48 -0.32
CA LYS A 59 15.26 3.77 0.06
C LYS A 59 14.40 4.26 -1.12
N SER A 60 14.93 5.19 -1.92
CA SER A 60 14.23 5.67 -3.11
C SER A 60 14.08 4.58 -4.16
N ALA A 61 15.13 3.80 -4.42
CA ALA A 61 15.10 2.70 -5.39
C ALA A 61 14.09 1.60 -5.01
N LEU A 62 13.94 1.29 -3.72
CA LEU A 62 12.93 0.34 -3.24
C LEU A 62 11.51 0.83 -3.55
N VAL A 63 11.23 2.10 -3.24
CA VAL A 63 9.91 2.70 -3.45
C VAL A 63 9.62 2.85 -4.96
N GLU A 64 10.61 3.22 -5.76
CA GLU A 64 10.51 3.28 -7.23
C GLU A 64 10.21 1.91 -7.84
N ALA A 65 10.89 0.87 -7.37
CA ALA A 65 10.65 -0.50 -7.83
C ALA A 65 9.23 -0.98 -7.49
N LEU A 66 8.69 -0.60 -6.33
CA LEU A 66 7.32 -0.93 -5.93
C LEU A 66 6.27 -0.21 -6.79
N MET A 67 6.51 1.06 -7.13
CA MET A 67 5.56 1.85 -7.94
C MET A 67 5.68 1.62 -9.44
N GLY A 68 6.82 1.09 -9.92
CA GLY A 68 7.07 0.83 -11.33
C GLY A 68 7.48 2.06 -12.15
N PHE A 69 7.81 3.18 -11.50
CA PHE A 69 8.33 4.38 -12.16
C PHE A 69 9.32 5.14 -11.27
N GLN A 70 10.18 5.95 -11.89
CA GLN A 70 11.11 6.82 -11.17
C GLN A 70 10.43 8.14 -10.80
N PHE A 71 10.41 8.46 -9.50
CA PHE A 71 9.87 9.73 -9.01
C PHE A 71 10.96 10.75 -8.66
N ASN A 72 12.22 10.31 -8.51
CA ASN A 72 13.33 11.18 -8.16
C ASN A 72 14.46 11.10 -9.21
N HIS A 73 15.30 12.14 -9.30
CA HIS A 73 16.47 12.12 -10.18
C HIS A 73 17.62 11.30 -9.58
N VAL A 74 18.22 10.41 -10.36
CA VAL A 74 19.41 9.60 -9.97
C VAL A 74 20.70 10.43 -9.94
N GLY A 75 21.68 10.09 -9.07
CA GLY A 75 22.95 10.82 -8.86
C GLY A 75 23.52 10.69 -7.43
N GLY A 76 24.63 11.35 -7.09
CA GLY A 76 25.24 11.26 -5.75
C GLY A 76 24.53 12.06 -4.64
N GLY A 77 24.75 11.69 -3.36
CA GLY A 77 24.29 12.43 -2.18
C GLY A 77 22.89 12.08 -1.64
N THR A 78 22.39 12.86 -0.68
CA THR A 78 21.02 12.72 -0.13
C THR A 78 19.99 13.22 -1.13
N LYS A 79 19.14 12.30 -1.61
CA LYS A 79 18.15 12.55 -2.67
C LYS A 79 16.83 13.11 -2.17
N THR A 80 16.36 12.61 -1.04
CA THR A 80 15.12 13.09 -0.41
C THR A 80 15.48 14.12 0.65
N ARG A 81 15.34 15.41 0.32
CA ARG A 81 15.63 16.54 1.23
C ARG A 81 14.39 17.10 1.92
N ARG A 82 13.21 16.63 1.51
CA ARG A 82 11.91 16.93 2.09
C ARG A 82 11.14 15.62 2.23
N PRO A 83 10.32 15.44 3.27
CA PRO A 83 9.41 14.30 3.34
C PRO A 83 8.58 14.20 2.06
N ILE A 84 8.43 12.99 1.53
CA ILE A 84 7.57 12.69 0.39
C ILE A 84 6.48 11.77 0.90
N THR A 85 5.23 12.21 0.81
CA THR A 85 4.06 11.39 1.12
C THR A 85 3.57 10.75 -0.18
N LEU A 86 3.34 9.44 -0.16
CA LEU A 86 2.85 8.68 -1.30
C LEU A 86 1.49 8.08 -0.97
N HIS A 87 0.47 8.49 -1.73
CA HIS A 87 -0.85 7.87 -1.71
C HIS A 87 -0.93 6.87 -2.86
N MET A 88 -0.71 5.60 -2.54
CA MET A 88 -0.75 4.53 -3.54
C MET A 88 -2.15 3.92 -3.60
N LYS A 89 -2.73 3.86 -4.79
CA LYS A 89 -4.01 3.19 -5.05
C LYS A 89 -3.79 2.01 -5.96
N LEU A 90 -4.20 0.82 -5.52
CA LEU A 90 -4.17 -0.37 -6.38
C LEU A 90 -5.34 -0.27 -7.36
N SER A 91 -5.04 0.03 -8.62
CA SER A 91 -6.03 0.03 -9.70
C SER A 91 -5.72 -1.10 -10.67
N PHE A 92 -6.67 -2.00 -10.88
CA PHE A 92 -6.57 -2.99 -11.94
C PHE A 92 -6.83 -2.30 -13.28
N ILE A 93 -5.81 -2.27 -14.15
CA ILE A 93 -6.00 -1.89 -15.55
C ILE A 93 -6.77 -3.03 -16.22
N LYS A 94 -8.03 -2.78 -16.59
CA LYS A 94 -8.78 -3.70 -17.46
C LYS A 94 -8.23 -3.56 -18.88
N ASN A 95 -7.62 -4.63 -19.39
CA ASN A 95 -7.30 -4.77 -20.82
C ASN A 95 -8.54 -5.19 -21.60
#